data_AF-A0A352WLH5-F1
#
_entry.id   AF-A0A352WLH5-F1
#
_cell.length_a   1.000
_cell.length_b   1.000
_cell.length_c   1.000
_cell.angle_alpha   90.00
_cell.angle_beta   90.00
_cell.angle_gamma   90.00
#
_symmetry.space_group_name_H-M   'P 1'
#
loop_
_entity.id
_entity.type
_entity.pdbx_description
1 polymer ?
#
loop_
_entity_poly.entity_id
_entity_poly.type
_entity_poly.pdbx_seq_one_letter_code
_entity_poly.pdbx_strand_id
1 'polypeptide(L)' 'MSNIVSFENLEGFSQDFNSDRANLIAANAVHKNGILETATDYRGVRSLPNSFSVDLKTGKITDQKASGRCWIF' A
#
# COMPACT_ATOMS: atom_id res chain seq x y z
N MET A 1 9.59 30.32 14.63
CA MET A 1 9.72 28.85 14.75
C MET A 1 10.78 28.40 13.75
N SER A 2 11.84 27.75 14.20
CA SER A 2 12.89 27.23 13.32
C SER A 2 12.35 26.00 12.59
N ASN A 3 12.38 26.00 11.25
CA ASN A 3 11.96 24.86 10.41
C ASN A 3 13.07 23.78 10.31
N ILE A 4 13.93 23.67 11.32
CA ILE A 4 15.07 22.76 11.33
C ILE A 4 14.79 21.65 12.33
N VAL A 5 14.89 20.40 11.87
CA VAL A 5 14.82 19.21 12.72
C VAL A 5 16.11 19.13 13.54
N SER A 6 15.98 19.18 14.86
CA SER A 6 17.10 19.06 15.80
C SER A 6 17.39 17.59 16.17
N PHE A 7 18.53 17.33 16.82
CA PHE A 7 18.87 15.99 17.31
C PHE A 7 17.91 15.55 18.42
N GLU A 8 17.48 16.47 19.27
CA GLU A 8 16.47 16.22 20.30
C GLU A 8 15.14 15.79 19.68
N ASN A 9 14.77 16.33 18.51
CA ASN A 9 13.58 15.87 17.79
C ASN A 9 13.74 14.45 17.25
N LEU A 10 14.91 14.09 16.72
CA LEU A 10 15.18 12.74 16.22
C LEU A 10 15.12 11.70 17.34
N GLU A 11 15.67 12.05 18.51
CA GLU A 11 15.59 11.19 19.69
C GLU A 11 14.14 10.99 20.13
N GLY A 12 13.34 12.07 20.17
CA GLY A 12 11.91 12.00 20.44
C GLY A 12 11.15 11.11 19.45
N PHE A 13 11.34 11.32 18.15
CA PHE A 13 10.69 10.48 17.13
C PHE A 13 11.07 9.00 17.22
N SER A 14 12.34 8.71 17.53
CA SER A 14 12.80 7.35 17.74
C SER A 14 12.15 6.71 18.97
N GLN A 15 12.11 7.43 20.09
CA GLN A 15 11.45 6.95 21.32
C GLN A 15 9.96 6.71 21.08
N ASP A 16 9.26 7.66 20.47
CA ASP A 16 7.83 7.56 20.15
C ASP A 16 7.56 6.36 19.24
N PHE A 17 8.34 6.19 18.17
CA PHE A 17 8.18 5.08 17.25
C PHE A 17 8.40 3.73 17.92
N ASN A 18 9.48 3.60 18.71
CA ASN A 18 9.84 2.35 19.38
C ASN A 18 8.95 2.02 20.59
N SER A 19 8.22 3.00 21.13
CA SER A 19 7.29 2.79 22.25
C SER A 19 6.06 1.96 21.87
N ASP A 20 5.65 1.99 20.60
CA ASP A 20 4.50 1.24 20.11
C ASP A 20 4.94 -0.10 19.48
N ARG A 21 4.47 -1.20 20.08
CA ARG A 21 4.69 -2.55 19.56
C ARG A 21 4.19 -2.72 18.13
N ALA A 22 3.10 -2.06 17.73
CA ALA A 22 2.55 -2.13 16.39
C ALA A 22 3.53 -1.57 15.34
N ASN A 23 4.22 -0.48 15.67
CA ASN A 23 5.24 0.12 14.80
C ASN A 23 6.40 -0.84 14.56
N LEU A 24 6.87 -1.53 15.60
CA LEU A 24 7.96 -2.51 15.48
C LEU A 24 7.57 -3.71 14.60
N ILE A 25 6.35 -4.21 14.76
CA ILE A 25 5.83 -5.31 13.93
C ILE A 25 5.68 -4.85 12.48
N ALA A 26 5.10 -3.68 12.25
CA ALA A 26 4.93 -3.11 10.93
C ALA A 26 6.28 -2.86 10.25
N ALA A 27 7.27 -2.33 10.96
CA ALA A 27 8.62 -2.10 10.44
C ALA A 27 9.26 -3.40 9.95
N ASN A 28 9.21 -4.47 10.76
CA ASN A 28 9.76 -5.77 10.40
C ASN A 28 9.03 -6.38 9.19
N ALA A 29 7.70 -6.30 9.17
CA ALA A 29 6.89 -6.84 8.08
C ALA A 29 7.13 -6.08 6.76
N VAL A 30 7.13 -4.75 6.79
CA VAL A 30 7.39 -3.90 5.61
C VAL A 30 8.82 -4.09 5.10
N HIS A 31 9.81 -4.17 6.00
CA HIS A 31 11.20 -4.42 5.59
C HIS A 31 11.35 -5.75 4.85
N LYS A 32 10.62 -6.79 5.27
CA LYS A 32 10.69 -8.11 4.66
C LYS A 32 9.86 -8.25 3.38
N ASN A 33 8.66 -7.69 3.35
CA ASN A 33 7.65 -7.99 2.34
C ASN A 33 7.31 -6.81 1.41
N GLY A 34 7.72 -5.59 1.75
CA GLY A 34 7.27 -4.37 1.09
C GLY A 34 5.92 -3.85 1.60
N ILE A 35 5.57 -2.63 1.19
CA ILE A 35 4.41 -1.90 1.73
C ILE A 35 3.09 -2.53 1.30
N LEU A 36 2.90 -2.78 0.00
CA LEU A 36 1.60 -3.25 -0.53
C LEU A 36 1.23 -4.63 0.01
N GLU A 37 2.16 -5.58 0.00
CA GLU A 37 1.94 -6.92 0.53
C GLU A 37 1.64 -6.87 2.04
N THR A 38 2.38 -6.06 2.81
CA THR A 38 2.13 -5.92 4.26
C THR A 38 0.79 -5.26 4.56
N ALA A 39 0.39 -4.28 3.74
CA ALA A 39 -0.85 -3.53 3.93
C ALA A 39 -2.10 -4.22 3.36
N THR A 40 -1.93 -5.33 2.63
CA THR A 40 -3.07 -6.03 2.00
C THR A 40 -3.98 -6.66 3.05
N ASP A 41 -5.22 -6.21 3.12
CA ASP A 41 -6.24 -6.78 4.03
C ASP A 41 -7.02 -7.91 3.35
N TYR A 42 -6.88 -9.12 3.87
CA TYR A 42 -7.59 -10.31 3.40
C TYR A 42 -9.12 -10.16 3.44
N ARG A 43 -9.66 -9.35 4.35
CA ARG A 43 -11.10 -9.07 4.45
C ARG A 43 -11.57 -8.21 3.28
N GLY A 44 -10.76 -7.22 2.90
CA GLY A 44 -10.99 -6.38 1.73
C GLY A 44 -11.02 -7.22 0.46
N VAL A 45 -10.02 -8.08 0.28
CA VAL A 45 -9.96 -9.03 -0.86
C VAL A 45 -11.20 -9.93 -0.89
N ARG A 46 -11.63 -10.48 0.25
CA ARG A 46 -12.81 -11.35 0.33
C ARG A 46 -14.12 -10.61 0.06
N SER A 47 -14.19 -9.32 0.37
CA SER A 47 -15.39 -8.50 0.18
C SER A 47 -15.66 -8.10 -1.27
N LEU A 48 -14.76 -8.43 -2.20
CA LEU A 48 -14.83 -8.10 -3.61
C LEU A 48 -15.15 -9.35 -4.46
N PRO A 49 -16.40 -9.84 -4.48
CA PRO A 49 -16.78 -10.91 -5.38
C PRO A 49 -16.77 -10.40 -6.82
N ASN A 50 -16.02 -11.07 -7.69
CA ASN A 50 -16.00 -10.80 -9.14
C ASN A 50 -17.22 -11.42 -9.86
N SER A 51 -18.39 -11.35 -9.25
CA SER A 51 -19.66 -11.82 -9.82
C SER A 51 -20.59 -10.63 -9.99
N PHE A 52 -21.11 -10.46 -11.19
CA PHE A 52 -21.96 -9.33 -11.56
C PHE A 52 -23.32 -9.84 -12.03
N SER A 53 -24.39 -9.10 -11.74
CA SER A 53 -25.76 -9.46 -12.16
C SER A 53 -25.97 -9.34 -13.67
N VAL A 54 -25.15 -8.51 -14.32
CA VAL A 54 -25.14 -8.30 -15.77
C VAL A 54 -23.72 -8.53 -16.25
N ASP A 55 -23.56 -9.45 -17.18
CA ASP A 55 -22.30 -9.75 -17.85
C ASP A 55 -22.41 -9.39 -19.33
N LEU A 56 -21.45 -8.61 -19.83
CA LEU A 56 -21.39 -8.19 -21.21
C LEU A 56 -20.40 -9.08 -21.97
N LYS A 57 -20.81 -9.55 -23.15
CA LYS A 57 -19.89 -10.29 -24.03
C LYS A 57 -18.77 -9.34 -24.48
N THR A 58 -17.59 -9.51 -23.92
CA THR A 58 -16.39 -8.75 -24.27
C THR A 58 -15.45 -9.56 -25.15
N GLY A 59 -14.58 -8.87 -25.89
CA GLY A 59 -13.56 -9.48 -26.73
C GLY A 59 -12.40 -10.08 -25.92
N LYS A 60 -11.28 -10.36 -26.59
CA LYS A 60 -10.05 -10.80 -25.91
C LYS A 60 -9.42 -9.65 -25.12
N ILE A 61 -8.73 -9.98 -24.04
CA ILE A 61 -7.97 -9.04 -23.21
C ILE A 61 -6.82 -8.43 -24.03
N THR A 62 -6.63 -7.12 -23.89
CA THR A 62 -5.54 -6.34 -24.51
C THR A 62 -4.47 -5.96 -23.49
N ASP A 63 -3.25 -5.66 -23.94
CA ASP A 63 -2.14 -5.21 -23.10
C ASP A 63 -1.44 -3.99 -23.72
N GLN A 64 -1.48 -2.84 -23.02
CA GLN A 64 -0.90 -1.58 -23.49
C GLN A 64 0.64 -1.53 -23.40
N LYS A 65 1.27 -2.48 -22.68
CA LYS A 65 2.71 -2.51 -22.36
C LYS A 65 3.18 -1.22 -21.68
N ALA A 66 4.47 -0.90 -21.78
CA ALA A 66 5.05 0.33 -21.24
C ALA A 66 4.69 1.57 -22.08
N SER A 67 3.40 1.86 -22.22
CA SER A 67 2.90 3.06 -22.92
C SER A 67 1.77 3.73 -22.13
N GLY A 68 1.59 5.03 -22.32
CA GLY A 68 0.52 5.83 -21.68
C GLY A 68 -0.81 5.84 -22.44
N ARG A 69 -1.16 4.73 -23.12
CA ARG A 69 -2.31 4.67 -24.05
C ARG A 69 -3.59 4.13 -23.43
N CYS A 70 -3.70 4.09 -22.10
CA CYS A 70 -4.86 3.52 -21.40
C CYS A 70 -6.22 4.12 -21.80
N TRP A 71 -6.25 5.33 -22.37
CA TRP A 71 -7.49 5.97 -22.85
C TRP A 71 -7.89 5.57 -24.29
N ILE A 72 -6.96 4.99 -25.05
CA ILE A 72 -7.18 4.53 -26.43
C ILE A 72 -7.64 3.06 -26.44
N PHE A 73 -7.14 2.29 -25.48
CA PHE A 73 -7.59 0.92 -25.21
C PHE A 73 -8.93 0.94 -24.46
#